data_AF-A0A182N1W8-F1
#
_entry.id   AF-A0A182N1W8-F1
#
_cell.length_a   1.000
_cell.length_b   1.000
_cell.length_c   1.000
_cell.angle_alpha   90.00
_cell.angle_beta   90.00
_cell.angle_gamma   90.00
#
_symmetry.space_group_name_H-M   'P 1'
#
loop_
_entity.id
_entity.type
_entity.pdbx_description
1 polymer ?
#
loop_
_entity_poly.entity_id
_entity_poly.type
_entity_poly.pdbx_seq_one_letter_code
_entity_poly.pdbx_strand_id
1 'polypeptide(L)'
;MGGICAFSYLKDFQHIVVPFEIEYATLTANETDLLYFLGFFFLTNVVIRIMVNQYPLRIYKNEKKYVAVFEGQIPLLSKQLPFQQGDVVPVPPGGVLPWQDSRYKINDKKVLLLEDYFRTPSELNAMMIPENPEDEQQNKQ
;
A
#
# COMPACT_ATOMS: atom_id res chain seq x y z
N MET A 1 41.23 -21.98 11.70
CA MET A 1 40.59 -22.65 12.85
C MET A 1 39.12 -22.19 13.03
N GLY A 2 38.29 -22.20 11.98
CA GLY A 2 36.87 -21.75 12.06
C GLY A 2 35.83 -22.83 11.70
N GLY A 3 36.22 -23.88 10.98
CA GLY A 3 35.28 -24.91 10.50
C GLY A 3 34.86 -25.94 11.56
N ILE A 4 35.70 -26.22 12.55
CA ILE A 4 35.43 -27.23 13.59
C ILE A 4 34.30 -26.75 14.53
N CYS A 5 34.20 -25.44 14.76
CA CYS A 5 33.19 -24.83 15.65
C CYS A 5 31.80 -24.84 15.01
N ALA A 6 31.70 -24.60 13.69
CA ALA A 6 30.42 -24.68 12.97
C ALA A 6 29.87 -26.11 12.89
N PHE A 7 30.75 -27.10 12.69
CA PHE A 7 30.34 -28.51 12.62
C PHE A 7 29.87 -29.07 13.97
N SER A 8 30.45 -28.60 15.07
CA SER A 8 29.99 -28.97 16.43
C SER A 8 28.66 -28.30 16.75
N TYR A 9 28.47 -27.03 16.40
CA TYR A 9 27.20 -26.31 16.57
C TYR A 9 26.04 -26.96 15.79
N LEU A 10 26.30 -27.46 14.57
CA LEU A 10 25.29 -28.13 13.74
C LEU A 10 24.91 -29.51 14.30
N LYS A 11 25.88 -30.23 14.88
CA LYS A 11 25.66 -31.57 15.44
C LYS A 11 24.90 -31.53 16.76
N ASP A 12 25.11 -30.48 17.56
CA ASP A 12 24.32 -30.22 18.78
C ASP A 12 22.87 -29.85 18.45
N PHE A 13 22.60 -29.14 17.34
CA PHE A 13 21.23 -28.84 16.91
C PHE A 13 20.41 -30.09 16.56
N GLN A 14 21.03 -31.20 16.17
CA GLN A 14 20.32 -32.46 15.92
C GLN A 14 19.87 -33.16 17.22
N HIS A 15 20.42 -32.78 18.38
CA HIS A 15 20.11 -33.39 19.68
C HIS A 15 19.37 -32.47 20.66
N ILE A 16 19.12 -31.20 20.29
CA ILE A 16 18.14 -30.37 21.01
C ILE A 16 16.75 -30.83 20.57
N VAL A 17 16.29 -31.93 21.17
CA VAL A 17 14.87 -32.21 21.30
C VAL A 17 14.34 -31.13 22.24
N VAL A 18 13.95 -30.00 21.66
CA VAL A 18 13.15 -29.03 22.38
C VAL A 18 11.83 -29.74 22.63
N PRO A 19 11.42 -29.99 23.89
CA PRO A 19 10.09 -30.48 24.17
C PRO A 19 9.14 -29.29 24.03
N PHE A 20 8.99 -28.79 22.80
CA PHE A 20 7.75 -28.13 22.46
C PHE A 20 6.72 -29.26 22.38
N GLU A 21 6.07 -29.55 23.52
CA GLU A 21 4.68 -29.94 23.38
C GLU A 21 4.03 -28.73 22.71
N ILE A 22 3.79 -28.84 21.40
CA ILE A 22 2.81 -28.00 20.74
C ILE A 22 1.52 -28.43 21.40
N GLU A 23 1.23 -27.82 22.54
CA GLU A 23 -0.10 -27.79 23.08
C GLU A 23 -0.91 -27.18 21.94
N TYR A 24 -1.62 -28.03 21.20
CA TYR A 24 -2.71 -27.64 20.29
C TYR A 24 -3.86 -27.08 21.13
N ALA A 25 -3.53 -26.23 22.11
CA ALA A 25 -4.42 -25.57 23.02
C ALA A 25 -5.25 -24.60 22.18
N THR A 26 -6.37 -25.16 21.69
CA THR A 26 -7.64 -24.47 21.52
C THR A 26 -7.72 -23.38 20.45
N LEU A 27 -7.01 -23.50 19.33
CA LEU A 27 -7.30 -22.67 18.14
C LEU A 27 -7.61 -23.44 16.85
N THR A 28 -7.15 -24.69 16.72
CA THR A 28 -7.49 -25.57 15.60
C THR A 28 -7.73 -26.97 16.15
N ALA A 29 -8.99 -27.35 16.32
CA ALA A 29 -9.37 -28.62 16.94
C ALA A 29 -9.18 -29.82 15.99
N ASN A 30 -9.02 -29.55 14.69
CA ASN A 30 -8.83 -30.55 13.64
C ASN A 30 -7.67 -30.15 12.70
N GLU A 31 -6.99 -31.12 12.11
CA GLU A 31 -5.91 -30.91 11.11
C GLU A 31 -6.40 -30.07 9.92
N THR A 32 -7.68 -30.21 9.57
CA THR A 32 -8.32 -29.40 8.52
C THR A 32 -8.52 -27.94 8.92
N ASP A 33 -8.72 -27.65 10.20
CA ASP A 33 -8.94 -26.28 10.71
C ASP A 33 -7.67 -25.44 10.56
N LEU A 34 -6.50 -26.08 10.73
CA LEU A 34 -5.21 -25.45 10.50
C LEU A 34 -5.06 -25.00 9.04
N LEU A 35 -5.47 -25.84 8.08
CA LEU A 35 -5.40 -25.50 6.67
C LEU A 35 -6.34 -24.33 6.32
N TYR A 36 -7.57 -24.34 6.86
CA TYR A 36 -8.50 -23.22 6.67
C TYR A 36 -7.99 -21.93 7.32
N PHE A 37 -7.41 -22.02 8.52
CA PHE A 37 -6.83 -20.88 9.20
C PHE A 37 -5.67 -20.27 8.41
N LEU A 38 -4.73 -21.09 7.94
CA LEU A 38 -3.63 -20.64 7.09
C LEU A 38 -4.14 -20.05 5.78
N GLY A 39 -5.09 -20.72 5.12
CA GLY A 39 -5.69 -20.23 3.88
C GLY A 39 -6.33 -18.86 4.06
N PHE A 40 -7.13 -18.68 5.12
CA PHE A 40 -7.74 -17.39 5.44
C PHE A 40 -6.70 -16.34 5.81
N PHE A 41 -5.69 -16.69 6.60
CA PHE A 41 -4.60 -15.80 6.97
C PHE A 41 -3.89 -15.26 5.72
N PHE A 42 -3.52 -16.12 4.77
CA PHE A 42 -2.90 -15.69 3.52
C PHE A 42 -3.85 -14.85 2.67
N LEU A 43 -5.11 -15.28 2.54
CA LEU A 43 -6.12 -14.55 1.77
C LEU A 43 -6.36 -13.15 2.32
N THR A 44 -6.54 -13.00 3.63
CA THR A 44 -6.70 -11.70 4.30
C THR A 44 -5.47 -10.82 4.08
N ASN A 45 -4.26 -11.37 4.22
CA ASN A 45 -3.03 -10.61 3.95
C ASN A 45 -2.96 -10.14 2.49
N VAL A 46 -3.34 -10.99 1.52
CA VAL A 46 -3.39 -10.63 0.10
C VAL A 46 -4.41 -9.52 -0.15
N VAL A 47 -5.62 -9.63 0.42
CA VAL A 47 -6.67 -8.60 0.27
C VAL A 47 -6.21 -7.27 0.86
N ILE A 48 -5.64 -7.27 2.08
CA ILE A 48 -5.08 -6.07 2.70
C ILE A 48 -3.96 -5.50 1.82
N ARG A 49 -3.07 -6.34 1.27
CA ARG A 49 -1.98 -5.90 0.39
C ARG A 49 -2.50 -5.22 -0.88
N ILE A 50 -3.54 -5.80 -1.50
CA ILE A 50 -4.18 -5.23 -2.70
C ILE A 50 -4.79 -3.86 -2.36
N MET A 51 -5.48 -3.77 -1.22
CA MET A 51 -6.03 -2.50 -0.74
C MET A 51 -4.91 -1.47 -0.57
N VAL A 52 -3.87 -1.77 0.23
CA VAL A 52 -2.74 -0.85 0.50
C VAL A 52 -2.09 -0.34 -0.79
N ASN A 53 -1.90 -1.19 -1.80
CA ASN A 53 -1.27 -0.80 -3.08
C ASN A 53 -2.12 0.20 -3.91
N GLN A 54 -3.41 0.34 -3.61
CA GLN A 54 -4.27 1.33 -4.24
C GLN A 54 -4.19 2.71 -3.56
N TYR A 55 -3.67 2.80 -2.34
CA TYR A 55 -3.47 4.05 -1.60
C TYR A 55 -2.09 4.66 -1.90
N PRO A 56 -2.02 5.93 -2.31
CA PRO A 56 -0.78 6.67 -2.26
C PRO A 56 -0.45 6.99 -0.80
N LEU A 57 0.83 6.94 -0.47
CA LEU A 57 1.32 7.30 0.85
C LEU A 57 1.30 8.82 1.04
N ARG A 58 1.67 9.56 -0.03
CA ARG A 58 1.76 11.02 0.00
C ARG A 58 1.75 11.59 -1.41
N ILE A 59 1.20 12.79 -1.53
CA ILE A 59 1.20 13.56 -2.78
C ILE A 59 1.98 14.84 -2.56
N TYR A 60 2.90 15.13 -3.46
CA TYR A 60 3.69 16.36 -3.45
C TYR A 60 3.30 17.23 -4.63
N LYS A 61 3.15 18.53 -4.38
CA LYS A 61 2.92 19.55 -5.39
C LYS A 61 4.21 20.32 -5.65
N ASN A 62 4.57 20.48 -6.92
CA ASN A 62 5.59 21.40 -7.37
C ASN A 62 4.99 22.26 -8.49
N GLU A 63 4.55 23.48 -8.14
CA GLU A 63 3.84 24.40 -9.01
C GLU A 63 2.62 23.74 -9.69
N LYS A 64 2.79 23.29 -10.93
CA LYS A 64 1.78 22.69 -11.81
C LYS A 64 1.89 21.18 -11.95
N LYS A 65 2.96 20.60 -11.41
CA LYS A 65 3.28 19.17 -11.48
C LYS A 65 3.03 18.55 -10.13
N TYR A 66 2.36 17.41 -10.13
CA TYR A 66 2.10 16.62 -8.95
C TYR A 66 2.88 15.31 -9.04
N VAL A 67 3.32 14.81 -7.88
CA VAL A 67 3.97 13.51 -7.75
C VAL A 67 3.24 12.74 -6.67
N ALA A 68 2.55 11.67 -7.06
CA ALA A 68 1.97 10.72 -6.13
C ALA A 68 3.00 9.63 -5.82
N VAL A 69 3.33 9.47 -4.54
CA VAL A 69 4.24 8.43 -4.05
C VAL A 69 3.39 7.27 -3.52
N PHE A 70 3.54 6.11 -4.15
CA PHE A 70 2.93 4.86 -3.73
C PHE A 70 3.96 4.01 -3.00
N GLU A 71 3.51 3.24 -2.01
CA GLU A 71 4.30 2.10 -1.54
C GLU A 71 4.32 1.02 -2.62
N GLY A 72 5.51 0.48 -2.89
CA GLY A 72 5.69 -0.66 -3.76
C GLY A 72 5.30 -1.96 -3.06
N GLN A 73 5.40 -3.07 -3.81
CA GLN A 73 5.11 -4.41 -3.28
C GLN A 73 6.05 -4.82 -2.14
N ILE A 74 7.26 -4.26 -2.11
CA ILE A 74 8.29 -4.51 -1.11
C ILE A 74 8.37 -3.30 -0.17
N PRO A 75 8.36 -3.50 1.16
CA PRO A 75 8.63 -2.41 2.10
C PRO A 75 9.97 -1.75 1.75
N LEU A 76 10.04 -0.42 1.81
CA LEU A 76 11.17 0.45 1.39
C LEU A 76 11.27 0.78 -0.10
N LEU A 77 10.51 0.11 -0.98
CA LEU A 77 10.48 0.48 -2.39
C LEU A 77 9.29 1.40 -2.65
N SER A 78 9.53 2.68 -2.94
CA SER A 78 8.47 3.63 -3.30
C SER A 78 8.35 3.77 -4.82
N LYS A 79 7.13 3.73 -5.36
CA LYS A 79 6.87 4.04 -6.76
C LYS A 79 6.35 5.47 -6.87
N GLN A 80 7.03 6.30 -7.64
CA GLN A 80 6.59 7.68 -7.91
C GLN A 80 5.82 7.72 -9.22
N LEU A 81 4.68 8.41 -9.22
CA LEU A 81 3.87 8.67 -10.41
C LEU A 81 3.75 10.19 -10.59
N PRO A 82 4.51 10.80 -11.51
CA PRO A 82 4.31 12.19 -11.87
C PRO A 82 3.05 12.35 -12.75
N PHE A 83 2.28 13.41 -12.53
CA PHE A 83 1.10 13.80 -13.33
C PHE A 83 0.92 15.32 -13.33
N GLN A 84 0.13 15.86 -14.25
CA GLN A 84 -0.16 17.29 -14.33
C GLN A 84 -1.50 17.66 -13.69
N GLN A 85 -1.65 18.94 -13.37
CA GLN A 85 -2.94 19.48 -12.94
C GLN A 85 -4.02 19.28 -14.02
N GLY A 86 -5.19 18.80 -13.63
CA GLY A 86 -6.30 18.50 -14.55
C GLY A 86 -6.34 17.06 -15.08
N ASP A 87 -5.27 16.27 -14.88
CA ASP A 87 -5.22 14.86 -15.32
C ASP A 87 -6.03 13.91 -14.41
N VAL A 88 -6.55 14.42 -13.29
CA VAL A 88 -7.27 13.62 -12.30
C VAL A 88 -8.76 13.66 -12.57
N VAL A 89 -9.33 12.47 -12.81
CA VAL A 89 -10.76 12.31 -13.07
C VAL A 89 -11.44 11.55 -11.92
N PRO A 90 -12.55 12.05 -11.35
CA PRO A 90 -13.33 11.31 -10.36
C PRO A 90 -13.97 10.09 -11.02
N VAL A 91 -13.87 8.95 -10.33
CA VAL A 91 -14.51 7.70 -10.78
C VAL A 91 -15.89 7.62 -10.13
N PRO A 92 -16.96 7.32 -10.89
CA PRO A 92 -18.30 7.25 -10.31
C PRO A 92 -18.38 6.21 -9.18
N PRO A 93 -19.22 6.47 -8.17
CA PRO A 93 -19.41 5.54 -7.06
C PRO A 93 -19.94 4.21 -7.58
N GLY A 94 -19.46 3.11 -7.00
CA GLY A 94 -19.83 1.77 -7.41
C GLY A 94 -19.09 0.68 -6.67
N GLY A 95 -19.74 -0.47 -6.47
CA GLY A 95 -19.20 -1.61 -5.72
C GLY A 95 -19.56 -1.57 -4.23
N VAL A 96 -18.87 -2.39 -3.44
CA VAL A 96 -19.18 -2.63 -2.01
C VAL A 96 -18.18 -1.94 -1.06
N LEU A 97 -17.22 -1.18 -1.58
CA LEU A 97 -16.22 -0.53 -0.75
C LEU A 97 -16.80 0.71 -0.08
N PRO A 98 -16.45 0.99 1.19
CA PRO A 98 -16.96 2.15 1.93
C PRO A 98 -16.41 3.50 1.44
N TRP A 99 -15.30 3.53 0.69
CA TRP A 99 -14.59 4.78 0.32
C TRP A 99 -14.83 5.11 -1.15
N GLN A 100 -16.12 5.19 -1.53
CA GLN A 100 -16.50 5.36 -2.94
C GLN A 100 -16.19 6.75 -3.46
N ASP A 101 -16.34 7.77 -2.61
CA ASP A 101 -16.18 9.17 -2.97
C ASP A 101 -14.72 9.57 -3.16
N SER A 102 -13.79 8.82 -2.56
CA SER A 102 -12.34 9.05 -2.65
C SER A 102 -11.70 8.39 -3.88
N ARG A 103 -12.49 7.97 -4.87
CA ARG A 103 -12.00 7.21 -6.04
C ARG A 103 -11.69 8.12 -7.19
N TYR A 104 -10.43 8.07 -7.64
CA TYR A 104 -9.95 8.87 -8.74
C TYR A 104 -9.16 8.03 -9.73
N LYS A 105 -8.97 8.58 -10.91
CA LYS A 105 -8.19 7.99 -11.99
C LYS A 105 -7.13 8.99 -12.40
N ILE A 106 -5.87 8.57 -12.31
CA ILE A 106 -4.69 9.35 -12.73
C ILE A 106 -3.96 8.52 -13.78
N ASN A 107 -3.76 9.06 -14.99
CA ASN A 107 -3.05 8.36 -16.08
C ASN A 107 -3.56 6.92 -16.30
N ASP A 108 -4.88 6.77 -16.41
CA ASP A 108 -5.59 5.49 -16.55
C ASP A 108 -5.54 4.54 -15.35
N LYS A 109 -4.75 4.84 -14.31
CA LYS A 109 -4.65 4.07 -13.07
C LYS A 109 -5.71 4.49 -12.06
N LYS A 110 -6.48 3.53 -11.56
CA LYS A 110 -7.41 3.74 -10.43
C LYS A 110 -6.63 3.91 -9.14
N VAL A 111 -6.89 4.99 -8.43
CA VAL A 111 -6.23 5.35 -7.17
C VAL A 111 -7.29 5.85 -6.18
N LEU A 112 -7.00 5.70 -4.90
CA LEU A 112 -7.83 6.26 -3.84
C LEU A 112 -7.11 7.47 -3.26
N LEU A 113 -7.72 8.64 -3.37
CA LEU A 113 -7.14 9.90 -2.88
C LEU A 113 -7.98 10.36 -1.70
N LEU A 114 -7.42 10.23 -0.51
CA LEU A 114 -8.01 10.76 0.71
C LEU A 114 -7.48 12.18 0.95
N GLU A 115 -8.31 13.03 1.54
CA GLU A 115 -7.96 14.42 1.85
C GLU A 115 -6.72 14.52 2.76
N ASP A 116 -6.54 13.55 3.66
CA ASP A 116 -5.42 13.48 4.61
C ASP A 116 -4.04 13.27 3.96
N TYR A 117 -3.99 12.88 2.68
CA TYR A 117 -2.72 12.68 1.95
C TYR A 117 -2.15 13.97 1.34
N PHE A 118 -2.95 15.04 1.37
CA PHE A 118 -2.56 16.36 0.89
C PHE A 118 -2.07 17.23 2.04
N ARG A 119 -1.31 18.28 1.71
CA ARG A 119 -0.90 19.25 2.73
C ARG A 119 -2.08 20.10 3.20
N THR A 120 -2.99 20.40 2.27
CA THR A 120 -4.23 21.12 2.53
C THR A 120 -5.37 20.45 1.77
N PRO A 121 -6.57 20.31 2.35
CA PRO A 121 -7.69 19.61 1.71
C PRO A 121 -8.14 20.28 0.40
N SER A 122 -7.92 21.58 0.24
CA SER A 122 -8.21 22.32 -0.99
C SER A 122 -7.36 21.90 -2.19
N GLU A 123 -6.21 21.24 -1.99
CA GLU A 123 -5.36 20.76 -3.08
C GLU A 123 -6.05 19.69 -3.94
N LEU A 124 -6.94 18.90 -3.35
CA LEU A 124 -7.73 17.90 -4.06
C LEU A 124 -8.61 18.54 -5.13
N ASN A 125 -9.25 19.68 -4.84
CA ASN A 125 -10.01 20.41 -5.86
C ASN A 125 -9.07 21.06 -6.89
N ALA A 126 -7.98 21.68 -6.43
CA ALA A 126 -7.04 22.34 -7.31
C ALA A 126 -6.44 21.38 -8.36
N MET A 127 -6.19 20.11 -8.00
CA MET A 127 -5.61 19.14 -8.94
C MET A 127 -6.59 18.68 -10.03
N MET A 128 -7.91 18.81 -9.82
CA MET A 128 -8.94 18.42 -10.80
C MET A 128 -9.26 19.54 -11.78
N ILE A 129 -9.07 20.80 -11.38
CA ILE A 129 -9.37 21.96 -12.22
C ILE A 129 -8.27 22.08 -13.28
N PRO A 130 -8.58 21.90 -14.58
CA PRO A 130 -7.62 22.13 -15.64
C PRO A 130 -7.22 23.60 -15.64
N GLU A 131 -5.95 23.86 -15.92
CA GLU A 131 -5.46 25.24 -15.94
C GLU A 131 -6.18 26.05 -17.02
N ASN A 132 -6.69 27.22 -16.63
CA ASN A 132 -7.14 28.23 -17.58
C ASN A 132 -5.92 29.13 -17.90
N PRO A 133 -5.51 29.28 -19.16
CA PRO A 133 -4.27 29.98 -19.53
C PRO A 133 -4.23 31.49 -19.19
N GLU A 134 -5.27 32.02 -18.56
CA GLU A 134 -5.42 33.44 -18.20
C GLU A 134 -4.75 33.81 -16.87
N ASP A 135 -4.51 32.84 -15.97
CA ASP A 135 -3.94 33.08 -14.63
C ASP A 135 -2.41 33.34 -14.65
N GLU A 136 -1.70 32.91 -15.70
CA GLU A 136 -0.27 33.17 -15.87
C GLU A 136 0.05 34.65 -16.18
N GLN A 137 -0.92 35.40 -16.72
CA GLN A 137 -0.70 36.77 -17.18
C GLN A 137 -0.79 37.80 -16.04
N GLN A 138 -1.45 37.46 -14.93
CA GLN A 138 -1.61 38.37 -13.78
C GLN A 138 -0.45 38.32 -12.79
N ASN A 139 0.39 37.28 -12.82
CA ASN A 139 1.53 37.13 -11.90
C ASN A 139 2.87 37.60 -12.51
N LYS A 140 2.83 38.19 -13.71
CA LYS A 140 3.98 38.78 -14.42
C LYS A 140 3.86 40.29 -14.66
N GLN A 141 2.83 40.94 -14.13
CA GLN A 141 2.67 42.39 -14.08
C GLN A 141 2.95 42.88 -12.66
#